data_AF-A0A7X3YU25-F1
#
_entry.id   AF-A0A7X3YU25-F1
#
_cell.length_a   1.000
_cell.length_b   1.000
_cell.length_c   1.000
_cell.angle_alpha   90.00
_cell.angle_beta   90.00
_cell.angle_gamma   90.00
#
_symmetry.space_group_name_H-M   'P 1'
#
loop_
_entity.id
_entity.type
_entity.pdbx_description
1 polymer ?
#
loop_
_entity_poly.entity_id
_entity_poly.type
_entity_poly.pdbx_seq_one_letter_code
_entity_poly.pdbx_strand_id
1 'polypeptide(L)' 'MMVLHKTLVLDANILVRAVLSTKVRTLLEQSFSNIRFFAPDVCFDDAEKYLPLIFEETQTTGRIGARGTDWNFQDCSDC' A
#
# COMPACT_ATOMS: atom_id res chain seq x y z
N MET A 1 24.53 22.89 2.69
CA MET A 1 23.96 21.56 2.92
C MET A 1 22.48 21.62 2.57
N MET A 2 22.11 21.14 1.39
CA MET A 2 20.71 21.22 0.92
C MET A 2 19.99 19.95 1.40
N VAL A 3 19.14 20.09 2.41
CA VAL A 3 18.31 18.99 2.89
C VAL A 3 17.19 18.83 1.86
N LEU A 4 17.36 17.89 0.92
CA LEU A 4 16.31 17.58 -0.05
C LEU A 4 15.21 16.81 0.70
N HIS A 5 14.21 17.52 1.22
CA HIS A 5 13.04 16.89 1.83
C HIS A 5 12.27 16.14 0.76
N LYS A 6 12.48 14.83 0.71
CA LYS A 6 11.73 13.94 -0.18
C LYS A 6 10.34 13.75 0.43
N THR A 7 9.33 13.96 -0.41
CA THR A 7 7.94 13.68 -0.07
C THR A 7 7.51 12.49 -0.91
N LEU A 8 6.92 11.48 -0.28
CA LEU A 8 6.51 10.26 -0.94
C LEU A 8 5.02 10.04 -0.70
N VAL A 9 4.27 9.93 -1.80
CA VAL A 9 2.86 9.58 -1.74
C VAL A 9 2.75 8.06 -1.70
N LEU A 10 2.06 7.54 -0.70
CA LEU A 10 1.81 6.12 -0.52
C LEU A 10 0.52 5.74 -1.25
N ASP A 11 0.65 4.74 -2.10
CA ASP A 11 -0.47 4.06 -2.74
C ASP A 11 -1.05 2.99 -1.79
N ALA A 12 -2.31 2.60 -2.00
CA ALA A 12 -2.97 1.52 -1.26
C ALA A 12 -2.12 0.23 -1.24
N ASN A 13 -1.43 -0.09 -2.35
CA ASN A 13 -0.55 -1.26 -2.44
C ASN A 13 0.64 -1.20 -1.47
N ILE A 14 1.17 -0.01 -1.20
CA ILE A 14 2.27 0.15 -0.24
C ILE A 14 1.74 0.06 1.19
N LEU A 15 0.55 0.60 1.45
CA LEU A 15 -0.11 0.49 2.76
C LEU A 15 -0.41 -0.97 3.12
N VAL A 16 -1.03 -1.72 2.21
CA VAL A 16 -1.31 -3.15 2.38
C VAL A 16 -0.01 -3.92 2.63
N ARG A 17 1.05 -3.66 1.86
CA ARG A 17 2.36 -4.30 2.06
C ARG A 17 3.06 -3.89 3.35
N ALA A 18 2.86 -2.67 3.84
CA ALA A 18 3.42 -2.22 5.12
C ALA A 18 2.79 -2.97 6.31
N VAL A 19 1.53 -3.37 6.17
CA VAL A 19 0.82 -4.20 7.15
C VAL A 19 1.27 -5.67 7.06
N LEU A 20 1.32 -6.23 5.83
CA LEU A 20 1.59 -7.66 5.61
C LEU A 20 3.09 -8.04 5.64
N SER A 21 4.00 -7.11 5.34
CA SER A 21 5.43 -7.40 5.16
C SER A 21 6.31 -6.64 6.15
N THR A 22 7.14 -7.38 6.87
CA THR A 22 8.16 -6.82 7.77
C THR A 22 9.17 -5.95 7.02
N LYS A 23 9.54 -6.32 5.79
CA LYS A 23 10.52 -5.59 4.98
C LYS A 23 10.07 -4.18 4.63
N VAL A 24 8.82 -4.02 4.20
CA VAL A 24 8.27 -2.70 3.83
C VAL A 24 8.10 -1.84 5.07
N ARG A 25 7.60 -2.42 6.17
CA ARG A 25 7.51 -1.73 7.46
C ARG A 25 8.85 -1.16 7.91
N THR A 26 9.89 -2.00 7.99
CA THR A 26 11.23 -1.56 8.42
C THR A 26 11.80 -0.49 7.49
N LEU A 27 11.55 -0.57 6.18
CA LEU A 27 12.01 0.44 5.22
C LEU A 27 11.33 1.80 5.47
N LEU A 28 10.02 1.82 5.74
CA LEU A 28 9.27 3.03 6.06
C LEU A 28 9.76 3.66 7.37
N GLU A 29 9.95 2.84 8.41
CA GLU A 29 10.47 3.27 9.72
C GLU A 29 11.87 3.89 9.61
N GLN A 30 12.78 3.26 8.87
CA GLN A 30 14.14 3.78 8.67
C GLN A 30 14.16 5.09 7.86
N SER A 31 13.24 5.22 6.91
CA SER A 31 13.16 6.37 6.01
C SER A 31 12.40 7.56 6.60
N PHE A 32 11.61 7.35 7.66
CA PHE A 32 10.76 8.37 8.29
C PHE A 32 11.54 9.61 8.75
N SER A 33 12.80 9.44 9.12
CA SER A 33 13.67 10.54 9.55
C SER A 33 13.94 11.59 8.47
N ASN A 34 13.85 11.21 7.18
CA ASN A 34 14.24 12.06 6.06
C ASN A 34 13.15 12.22 4.99
N ILE A 35 12.05 11.48 5.10
CA ILE A 35 10.97 11.44 4.11
C ILE A 35 9.63 11.70 4.80
N ARG A 36 8.83 12.59 4.23
CA ARG A 36 7.42 12.77 4.63
C ARG A 36 6.54 11.87 3.77
N PHE A 37 5.72 11.05 4.42
CA PHE A 37 4.75 10.18 3.76
C PHE A 37 3.37 10.82 3.75
N PHE A 38 2.68 10.76 2.61
CA PHE A 38 1.30 11.21 2.47
C PHE A 38 0.48 10.14 1.78
N ALA A 39 -0.76 9.94 2.21
CA ALA A 39 -1.74 9.14 1.49
C ALA A 39 -3.07 9.88 1.55
N PRO A 40 -3.82 9.97 0.44
CA PRO A 40 -5.20 10.45 0.47
C PRO A 40 -6.11 9.39 1.12
N ASP A 41 -7.24 9.85 1.67
CA ASP A 41 -8.18 8.99 2.41
C ASP A 41 -8.68 7.80 1.55
N VAL A 42 -8.92 8.03 0.26
CA VAL A 42 -9.28 6.98 -0.71
C VAL A 42 -8.26 5.82 -0.77
N CYS A 43 -6.96 6.08 -0.56
CA CYS A 43 -5.98 4.99 -0.51
C CYS A 43 -6.07 4.16 0.77
N PHE A 44 -6.53 4.77 1.88
CA PHE A 44 -6.81 4.03 3.11
C PHE A 44 -8.10 3.22 2.97
N ASP A 45 -9.16 3.80 2.39
CA ASP A 45 -10.42 3.11 2.12
C ASP A 45 -10.20 1.88 1.21
N ASP A 46 -9.40 2.04 0.16
CA ASP A 46 -8.99 0.95 -0.72
C ASP A 46 -8.20 -0.12 0.05
N ALA A 47 -7.22 0.28 0.87
CA ALA A 47 -6.43 -0.67 1.65
C ALA A 47 -7.29 -1.46 2.65
N GLU A 48 -8.27 -0.81 3.29
CA GLU A 48 -9.23 -1.45 4.20
C GLU A 48 -10.13 -2.44 3.47
N LYS A 49 -10.55 -2.13 2.24
CA LYS A 49 -11.32 -3.05 1.39
C LYS A 49 -10.50 -4.27 0.95
N TYR A 50 -9.22 -4.09 0.62
CA TYR A 50 -8.37 -5.18 0.08
C TYR A 50 -7.73 -6.07 1.15
N LEU A 51 -7.41 -5.53 2.32
CA LEU A 51 -6.82 -6.30 3.43
C LEU A 51 -7.59 -7.59 3.76
N PRO A 52 -8.90 -7.57 4.06
CA PRO A 52 -9.64 -8.78 4.43
C PRO A 52 -9.71 -9.79 3.28
N LEU A 53 -9.90 -9.33 2.03
CA LEU A 53 -9.92 -10.19 0.84
C LEU A 53 -8.61 -10.98 0.68
N ILE A 54 -7.47 -10.31 0.89
CA ILE A 54 -6.15 -10.96 0.82
C ILE A 54 -5.98 -11.97 1.97
N PHE A 55 -6.48 -11.67 3.16
CA PHE A 55 -6.43 -12.61 4.29
C PHE A 55 -7.34 -13.84 4.10
N GLU A 56 -8.47 -13.70 3.41
CA GLU A 56 -9.37 -14.80 3.08
C GLU A 56 -8.77 -15.71 1.98
N GLU A 57 -8.19 -15.11 0.94
CA GLU A 57 -7.53 -15.85 -0.14
C GLU A 57 -6.28 -16.61 0.36
N THR A 58 -5.47 -15.96 1.22
CA THR A 58 -4.24 -16.57 1.75
C THR A 58 -4.47 -17.74 2.71
N GLN A 59 -5.66 -17.85 3.33
CA GLN A 59 -6.03 -19.02 4.14
C GLN A 59 -6.32 -20.25 3.27
N THR A 60 -6.75 -20.04 2.03
CA THR A 60 -7.18 -21.13 1.12
C THR A 60 -6.08 -21.53 0.13
N THR A 61 -5.11 -20.67 -0.17
CA THR A 61 -4.08 -20.97 -1.18
C THR A 61 -2.66 -20.59 -0.74
N GLY A 62 -1.86 -21.61 -0.39
CA GLY A 62 -0.45 -21.47 0.01
C GLY A 62 0.54 -21.13 -1.13
N ARG A 63 0.13 -20.36 -2.16
CA ARG A 63 1.01 -19.90 -3.25
C ARG A 63 0.49 -18.58 -3.86
N ILE A 64 0.89 -17.42 -3.34
CA ILE A 64 0.66 -16.15 -4.04
C ILE A 64 1.74 -15.93 -5.12
N GLY A 65 1.56 -16.64 -6.23
CA GLY A 65 2.06 -16.22 -7.54
C GLY A 65 0.95 -15.39 -8.19
N ALA A 66 1.23 -14.12 -8.41
CA ALA A 66 0.43 -13.16 -9.16
C ALA A 66 -0.38 -13.81 -10.30
N ARG A 67 -1.70 -13.91 -10.14
CA ARG A 67 -2.62 -13.88 -11.27
C ARG A 67 -3.52 -12.70 -11.06
N GLY A 68 -3.36 -11.73 -11.96
CA GLY A 68 -4.08 -10.48 -11.95
C GLY A 68 -5.56 -10.70 -11.83
N THR A 69 -6.12 -10.23 -10.73
CA THR A 69 -7.39 -9.56 -10.82
C THR A 69 -7.10 -8.19 -11.41
N ASP A 70 -7.83 -7.94 -12.48
CA ASP A 70 -7.92 -6.68 -13.20
C ASP A 70 -8.35 -5.60 -12.19
N TRP A 71 -7.39 -5.01 -11.47
CA TRP A 71 -7.62 -3.83 -10.62
C TRP A 71 -7.77 -2.63 -11.54
N ASN A 72 -8.84 -2.64 -12.32
CA ASN A 72 -9.20 -1.53 -13.15
C ASN A 72 -9.59 -0.41 -12.19
N PHE A 73 -8.71 0.58 -12.08
CA PHE A 73 -8.93 1.87 -11.44
C PHE A 73 -9.98 2.65 -12.24
N GLN A 74 -11.19 2.10 -12.32
CA GLN A 74 -12.33 2.66 -13.01
C GLN A 74 -13.47 2.83 -12.01
N ASP A 75 -13.20 3.63 -10.98
CA ASP A 75 -14.24 4.34 -10.23
C ASP A 75 -13.81 5.78 -9.90
N CYS A 76 -12.88 6.34 -10.69
CA CYS A 76 -12.71 7.79 -10.80
C CYS A 76 -13.52 8.29 -12.02
N SER A 77 -14.85 8.35 -11.90
CA SER A 77 -15.69 9.11 -12.85
C SER A 77 -16.85 9.87 -12.22
N ASP A 78 -16.81 10.11 -10.91
CA ASP A 78 -17.75 11.02 -10.22
C ASP A 78 -17.03 12.14 -9.45
N CYS A 79 -15.98 12.73 -10.05
CA CYS A 79 -15.42 14.04 -9.63
C CYS A 79 -15.69 15.09 -10.72
#